data_AF-A0A7W5HQZ5-F1
#
_entry.id   AF-A0A7W5HQZ5-F1
#
_cell.length_a   1.000
_cell.length_b   1.000
_cell.length_c   1.000
_cell.angle_alpha   90.00
_cell.angle_beta   90.00
_cell.angle_gamma   90.00
#
_symmetry.space_group_name_H-M   'P 1'
#
loop_
_entity.id
_entity.type
_entity.pdbx_description
1 polymer ?
#
loop_
_entity_poly.entity_id
_entity_poly.type
_entity_poly.pdbx_seq_one_letter_code
_entity_poly.pdbx_strand_id
1 'polypeptide(L)' 'MGKTQDKVIITCAVTDAIHAPSMSSYLPLIPDQIVEQSIGAAQAGAAILHLHARKPSDGQPTPAPAIFDNPRQVWPPFFT' A
#
# COMPACT_ATOMS: atom_id res chain seq x y z
N MET A 1 37.07 -6.51 -3.60
CA MET A 1 36.07 -5.73 -4.36
C MET A 1 34.72 -5.95 -3.69
N GLY A 2 34.05 -4.89 -3.21
CA GLY A 2 32.71 -5.03 -2.65
C GLY A 2 31.70 -5.43 -3.73
N LYS A 3 30.71 -6.25 -3.39
CA LYS A 3 29.65 -6.68 -4.31
C LYS A 3 28.85 -5.45 -4.76
N THR A 4 28.86 -5.14 -6.05
CA THR A 4 28.02 -4.07 -6.60
C THR A 4 26.56 -4.51 -6.55
N GLN A 5 25.69 -3.64 -6.02
CA GLN A 5 24.25 -3.85 -6.00
C GLN A 5 23.65 -3.11 -7.19
N ASP A 6 23.60 -3.77 -8.35
CA ASP A 6 23.13 -3.16 -9.60
C ASP A 6 21.59 -3.01 -9.65
N LYS A 7 20.89 -3.55 -8.65
CA LYS A 7 19.44 -3.46 -8.50
C LYS A 7 19.10 -2.58 -7.31
N VAL A 8 18.26 -1.58 -7.55
CA VAL A 8 17.73 -0.69 -6.51
C VAL A 8 16.40 -1.24 -6.01
N ILE A 9 16.25 -1.31 -4.70
CA ILE A 9 14.96 -1.62 -4.06
C ILE A 9 14.18 -0.32 -3.94
N ILE A 10 13.04 -0.26 -4.64
CA ILE A 10 12.10 0.84 -4.52
C ILE A 10 10.95 0.36 -3.61
N THR A 11 10.77 1.04 -2.48
CA THR A 11 9.62 0.81 -1.59
C THR A 11 8.58 1.90 -1.84
N CYS A 12 7.32 1.51 -2.03
CA CYS A 12 6.20 2.45 -2.05
C CYS A 12 5.38 2.31 -0.77
N ALA A 13 5.30 3.39 0.01
CA ALA A 13 4.35 3.52 1.11
C ALA A 13 3.05 4.13 0.57
N VAL A 14 2.07 3.26 0.32
CA VAL A 14 0.85 3.61 -0.45
C VAL A 14 -0.09 4.51 0.35
N THR A 15 -0.15 4.27 1.66
CA THR A 15 -0.83 5.12 2.64
C THR A 15 -0.06 5.05 3.95
N ASP A 16 -0.17 6.10 4.75
CA ASP A 16 0.45 6.19 6.08
C ASP A 16 -0.61 6.40 7.17
N ALA A 17 -0.18 6.77 8.37
CA ALA A 17 -1.04 7.12 9.50
C ALA A 17 -0.99 8.61 9.89
N ILE A 18 -0.29 9.44 9.12
CA ILE A 18 -0.02 10.86 9.39
C ILE A 18 -0.96 11.75 8.59
N HIS A 19 -1.10 11.51 7.28
CA HIS A 19 -1.94 12.33 6.42
C HIS A 19 -3.43 12.07 6.69
N ALA A 20 -4.19 13.17 6.74
CA ALA A 20 -5.64 13.14 6.91
C ALA A 20 -6.37 13.19 5.56
N PRO A 21 -7.58 12.61 5.45
CA PRO A 21 -8.38 12.66 4.22
C PRO A 21 -8.61 14.07 3.65
N SER A 22 -8.66 15.09 4.52
CA SER A 22 -8.83 16.48 4.13
C SER A 22 -7.61 17.10 3.41
N MET A 23 -6.45 16.44 3.47
CA MET A 23 -5.20 16.95 2.87
C MET A 23 -5.07 16.59 1.39
N SER A 24 -5.72 15.51 0.92
CA SER A 24 -5.67 15.08 -0.47
C SER A 24 -6.84 14.17 -0.81
N SER A 25 -7.50 14.44 -1.94
CA SER A 25 -8.52 13.56 -2.51
C SER A 25 -7.96 12.26 -3.08
N TYR A 26 -6.62 12.13 -3.19
CA TYR A 26 -5.94 10.95 -3.72
C TYR A 26 -5.43 10.00 -2.63
N LEU A 27 -5.55 10.37 -1.35
CA LEU A 27 -5.18 9.50 -0.24
C LEU A 27 -6.12 8.28 -0.22
N PRO A 28 -5.62 7.04 -0.41
CA PRO A 28 -6.49 5.87 -0.41
C PRO A 28 -6.96 5.57 1.02
N LEU A 29 -8.27 5.37 1.18
CA LEU A 29 -8.95 5.25 2.48
C LEU A 29 -9.54 3.87 2.72
N ILE A 30 -10.21 3.32 1.70
CA ILE A 30 -10.83 1.99 1.81
C ILE A 30 -9.90 0.91 1.27
N PRO A 31 -10.02 -0.36 1.71
CA PRO A 31 -9.13 -1.44 1.30
C PRO A 31 -8.95 -1.57 -0.22
N ASP A 32 -10.03 -1.46 -0.99
CA ASP A 32 -9.98 -1.61 -2.46
C ASP A 32 -9.12 -0.53 -3.13
N GLN A 33 -9.16 0.71 -2.63
CA GLN A 33 -8.31 1.80 -3.13
C GLN A 33 -6.83 1.55 -2.79
N ILE A 34 -6.56 1.04 -1.59
CA ILE A 34 -5.19 0.70 -1.16
C ILE A 34 -4.65 -0.40 -2.07
N VAL A 35 -5.44 -1.42 -2.40
CA VAL A 35 -5.06 -2.49 -3.34
C VAL A 35 -4.78 -1.94 -4.72
N GLU A 36 -5.69 -1.15 -5.28
CA GLU A 36 -5.56 -0.59 -6.62
C GLU A 36 -4.28 0.23 -6.76
N GLN A 37 -4.02 1.15 -5.82
CA GLN A 37 -2.80 1.95 -5.83
C GLN A 37 -1.54 1.12 -5.56
N SER A 38 -1.62 0.09 -4.72
CA SER A 38 -0.52 -0.84 -4.47
C SER A 38 -0.11 -1.62 -5.74
N ILE A 39 -1.09 -2.10 -6.50
CA ILE A 39 -0.85 -2.77 -7.78
C ILE A 39 -0.22 -1.79 -8.77
N GLY A 40 -0.75 -0.57 -8.87
CA GLY A 40 -0.17 0.48 -9.71
C GLY A 40 1.28 0.79 -9.35
N ALA A 41 1.61 0.87 -8.05
CA ALA A 41 2.97 1.09 -7.58
C ALA A 41 3.91 -0.07 -7.97
N ALA A 42 3.47 -1.32 -7.83
CA ALA A 42 4.26 -2.47 -8.25
C ALA A 42 4.46 -2.52 -9.77
N GLN A 43 3.43 -2.24 -10.57
CA GLN A 43 3.53 -2.14 -12.03
C GLN A 43 4.48 -1.02 -12.48
N ALA A 44 4.59 0.06 -11.69
CA ALA A 44 5.54 1.13 -11.93
C ALA A 44 6.98 0.80 -11.50
N GLY A 45 7.22 -0.34 -10.85
CA GLY A 45 8.55 -0.83 -10.48
C GLY A 45 8.86 -0.82 -8.98
N ALA A 46 7.88 -0.62 -8.10
CA ALA A 46 8.07 -0.83 -6.67
C ALA A 46 8.33 -2.32 -6.39
N ALA A 47 9.46 -2.61 -5.74
CA ALA A 47 9.85 -3.95 -5.32
C ALA A 47 9.25 -4.34 -3.96
N ILE A 48 8.92 -3.34 -3.13
CA ILE A 48 8.30 -3.54 -1.81
C ILE A 48 7.12 -2.57 -1.68
N LEU A 49 6.03 -3.05 -1.10
CA LEU A 49 4.90 -2.24 -0.68
C LEU A 49 4.86 -2.16 0.85
N HIS A 50 4.89 -0.94 1.38
CA HIS A 50 4.69 -0.68 2.79
C HIS A 50 3.24 -0.28 3.02
N LEU A 51 2.52 -1.04 3.85
CA LEU A 51 1.07 -0.93 3.99
C LEU A 51 0.67 -0.50 5.40
N HIS A 52 -0.26 0.46 5.45
CA HIS A 52 -1.07 0.77 6.61
C HIS A 52 -2.55 0.51 6.28
N ALA A 53 -3.35 0.25 7.31
CA ALA A 53 -4.79 0.15 7.19
C ALA A 53 -5.49 1.39 7.76
N ARG A 54 -6.66 1.67 7.20
CA ARG A 54 -7.57 2.73 7.63
C ARG A 54 -8.97 2.17 7.82
N LYS A 55 -9.73 2.77 8.73
CA LYS A 55 -11.14 2.42 8.94
C LYS A 55 -11.94 2.83 7.71
N PRO A 56 -12.71 1.93 7.08
CA PRO A 56 -13.48 2.28 5.89
C PRO A 56 -14.56 3.35 6.14
N SER A 57 -15.01 3.51 7.39
CA SER A 57 -16.05 4.45 7.77
C SER A 57 -15.64 5.92 7.72
N ASP A 58 -14.39 6.22 8.08
CA ASP A 58 -13.92 7.59 8.30
C ASP A 58 -12.46 7.85 7.88
N GLY A 59 -11.75 6.84 7.40
CA GLY A 59 -10.35 6.95 6.94
C GLY A 59 -9.33 7.07 8.08
N GLN A 60 -9.73 6.92 9.34
CA GLN A 60 -8.78 6.97 10.46
C GLN A 60 -7.83 5.77 10.44
N PRO A 61 -6.54 5.94 10.80
CA PRO A 61 -5.59 4.84 10.88
C PRO A 61 -6.07 3.75 11.84
N THR A 62 -5.81 2.48 11.50
CA THR A 62 -6.15 1.35 12.38
C THR A 62 -5.11 0.23 12.28
N PRO A 63 -4.73 -0.38 13.42
CA PRO A 63 -3.88 -1.58 13.43
C PRO A 63 -4.70 -2.88 13.40
N ALA A 64 -6.02 -2.82 13.22
CA ALA A 64 -6.89 -3.99 13.31
C ALA A 64 -6.54 -5.03 12.22
N PRO A 65 -6.09 -6.24 12.59
CA PRO A 65 -5.66 -7.26 11.62
C PRO A 65 -6.75 -7.63 10.61
N ALA A 66 -8.00 -7.66 11.06
CA ALA A 66 -9.15 -7.98 10.22
C ALA A 66 -9.32 -7.05 8.99
N ILE A 67 -8.77 -5.83 9.02
CA ILE A 67 -8.80 -4.93 7.85
C ILE A 67 -7.76 -5.36 6.80
N PHE A 68 -6.62 -5.92 7.25
CA PHE A 68 -5.58 -6.45 6.37
C PHE A 68 -5.93 -7.84 5.83
N ASP A 69 -6.68 -8.63 6.60
CA ASP A 69 -7.09 -9.99 6.22
C ASP A 69 -8.36 -10.02 5.35
N ASN A 70 -8.70 -8.91 4.68
CA ASN A 70 -9.95 -8.82 3.92
C ASN A 70 -9.98 -9.91 2.83
N PRO A 71 -10.91 -10.88 2.86
CA PRO A 71 -10.94 -11.98 1.90
C PRO A 71 -11.30 -11.53 0.48
N ARG A 72 -11.78 -10.30 0.29
CA ARG A 72 -11.96 -9.67 -1.03
C ARG A 72 -10.70 -8.99 -1.55
N GLN A 73 -9.63 -8.96 -0.77
CA GLN A 73 -8.35 -8.38 -1.17
C GLN A 73 -7.66 -9.29 -2.18
N VAL A 74 -7.98 -9.08 -3.45
CA VAL A 74 -7.41 -9.86 -4.55
C VAL A 74 -6.12 -9.18 -5.02
N TRP A 75 -5.00 -9.80 -4.70
CA TRP A 75 -3.72 -9.45 -5.28
C TRP A 75 -3.57 -10.21 -6.60
N PRO A 76 -3.17 -9.57 -7.72
CA PRO A 76 -2.95 -10.27 -8.97
C PRO A 76 -1.85 -11.33 -8.77
N PRO A 77 -1.91 -12.45 -9.51
CA PRO A 77 -1.03 -13.60 -9.31
C PRO A 77 0.46 -13.34 -9.65
N PHE A 78 0.81 -12.12 -10.09
CA PHE A 78 2.13 -11.76 -10.61
C PHE A 78 3.03 -11.04 -9.59
N PHE A 79 2.78 -11.20 -8.29
CA PHE A 79 3.68 -10.70 -7.22
C PHE A 79 4.81 -11.69 -6.83
N THR A 80 5.05 -12.72 -7.63
CA THR A 80 6.22 -13.61 -7.51
C THR A 80 7.06 -13.56 -8.78
#